data_AF-A0A2K3JBQ5-F1
#
_entry.id   AF-A0A2K3JBQ5-F1
#
_cell.length_a   1.000
_cell.length_b   1.000
_cell.length_c   1.000
_cell.angle_alpha   90.00
_cell.angle_beta   90.00
_cell.angle_gamma   90.00
#
_symmetry.space_group_name_H-M   'P 1'
#
loop_
_entity.id
_entity.type
_entity.pdbx_description
1 polymer ?
#
loop_
_entity_poly.entity_id
_entity_poly.type
_entity_poly.pdbx_seq_one_letter_code
_entity_poly.pdbx_strand_id
1 'polypeptide(L)'
;MSIARVILTGKGPATHLYNGRKFIKGQPQTITSQREINYYKTEYGFSVTYLSGKEHDEETVVDEEVNDKKNYTKDELKDMKKTTVLNIARGLNIPVLGTEKKKQIIDSILLSQESDEDE
;
A
#
# COMPACT_ATOMS: atom_id res chain seq x y z
N MET A 1 12.13 12.40 6.20
CA MET A 1 10.78 11.97 6.59
C MET A 1 10.87 10.58 7.21
N SER A 2 10.11 10.33 8.27
CA SER A 2 9.98 9.02 8.92
C SER A 2 8.76 8.33 8.34
N ILE A 3 8.90 7.06 7.91
CA ILE A 3 7.84 6.35 7.19
C ILE A 3 6.93 5.59 8.16
N ALA A 4 7.46 5.04 9.24
CA ALA A 4 6.63 4.29 10.20
C ALA A 4 7.29 4.15 11.57
N ARG A 5 6.46 4.08 12.61
CA ARG A 5 6.88 3.61 13.94
C ARG A 5 6.51 2.13 14.08
N VAL A 6 7.51 1.28 14.28
CA VAL A 6 7.35 -0.18 14.27
C VAL A 6 8.00 -0.84 15.48
N ILE A 7 7.59 -2.07 15.79
CA ILE A 7 8.29 -3.00 16.67
C ILE A 7 8.77 -4.17 15.83
N LEU A 8 10.06 -4.49 15.93
CA LEU A 8 10.62 -5.72 15.39
C LEU A 8 10.48 -6.85 16.42
N THR A 9 9.81 -7.93 16.03
CA THR A 9 9.61 -9.16 16.83
C THR A 9 10.06 -10.39 16.01
N GLY A 10 10.04 -11.62 16.55
CA GLY A 10 10.41 -12.82 15.77
C GLY A 10 11.76 -13.45 16.12
N LYS A 11 12.45 -14.11 15.17
CA LYS A 11 13.67 -14.92 15.43
C LYS A 11 14.99 -14.16 15.31
N GLY A 12 14.97 -12.89 14.92
CA GLY A 12 16.18 -12.08 14.80
C GLY A 12 16.85 -11.74 16.15
N PRO A 13 18.09 -11.21 16.09
CA PRO A 13 18.91 -10.86 17.26
C PRO A 13 18.25 -9.81 18.15
N ALA A 14 18.61 -9.79 19.44
CA ALA A 14 18.05 -8.82 20.39
C ALA A 14 18.42 -7.37 20.03
N THR A 15 19.61 -7.17 19.45
CA THR A 15 20.06 -5.87 18.95
C THR A 15 20.74 -6.01 17.59
N HIS A 16 20.54 -5.04 16.71
CA HIS A 16 21.18 -5.00 15.39
C HIS A 16 21.52 -3.56 14.99
N LEU A 17 22.50 -3.37 14.10
CA LEU A 17 22.92 -2.05 13.63
C LEU A 17 22.66 -1.92 12.14
N TYR A 18 21.84 -0.94 11.73
CA TYR A 18 21.55 -0.68 10.33
C TYR A 18 21.78 0.80 10.02
N ASN A 19 22.61 1.10 9.01
CA ASN A 19 22.99 2.46 8.63
C ASN A 19 23.39 3.35 9.83
N GLY A 20 24.19 2.80 10.76
CA GLY A 20 24.67 3.51 11.95
C GLY A 20 23.63 3.71 13.07
N ARG A 21 22.39 3.21 12.91
CA ARG A 21 21.36 3.24 13.94
C ARG A 21 21.27 1.90 14.64
N LYS A 22 21.17 1.93 15.97
CA LYS A 22 20.99 0.74 16.80
C LYS A 22 19.51 0.41 16.93
N PHE A 23 19.17 -0.82 16.57
CA PHE A 23 17.85 -1.40 16.69
C PHE A 23 17.79 -2.38 17.85
N ILE A 24 16.69 -2.31 18.60
CA ILE A 24 16.38 -3.16 19.74
C ILE A 24 15.06 -3.88 19.49
N LYS A 25 15.10 -5.20 19.54
CA LYS A 25 13.94 -6.09 19.38
C LYS A 25 12.93 -5.85 20.50
N GLY A 26 11.65 -5.85 20.15
CA GLY A 26 10.56 -5.60 21.10
C GLY A 26 10.40 -4.13 21.51
N GLN A 27 11.29 -3.23 21.06
CA GLN A 27 11.14 -1.80 21.31
C GLN A 27 10.53 -1.06 20.11
N PRO A 28 9.70 -0.03 20.37
CA PRO A 28 9.25 0.93 19.36
C PRO A 28 10.42 1.64 18.70
N GLN A 29 10.47 1.62 17.38
CA GLN A 29 11.50 2.27 16.60
C GLN A 29 10.93 2.96 15.37
N THR A 30 11.54 4.08 15.00
CA THR A 30 11.12 4.86 13.85
C THR A 30 11.96 4.46 12.64
N ILE A 31 11.32 3.87 11.63
CA ILE A 31 11.94 3.52 10.36
C ILE A 31 11.63 4.61 9.33
N THR A 32 12.65 4.97 8.56
CA THR A 32 12.60 6.04 7.56
C THR A 32 12.51 5.53 6.12
N SER A 33 12.52 4.21 5.87
CA SER A 33 12.41 3.65 4.52
C SER A 33 11.70 2.28 4.48
N GLN A 34 10.93 2.01 3.41
CA GLN A 34 10.35 0.68 3.19
C GLN A 34 11.41 -0.39 2.92
N ARG A 35 12.55 0.01 2.32
CA ARG A 35 13.71 -0.87 2.10
C ARG A 35 14.26 -1.42 3.42
N GLU A 36 14.30 -0.61 4.46
CA GLU A 36 14.75 -0.98 5.79
C GLU A 36 13.76 -1.96 6.47
N ILE A 37 12.45 -1.79 6.27
CA ILE A 37 11.43 -2.77 6.70
C ILE A 37 11.65 -4.12 6.01
N ASN A 38 11.86 -4.10 4.68
CA ASN A 38 12.08 -5.33 3.91
C ASN A 38 13.35 -6.04 4.35
N TYR A 39 14.44 -5.29 4.57
CA TYR A 39 15.71 -5.82 5.07
C TYR A 39 15.51 -6.60 6.38
N TYR A 40 14.78 -6.05 7.36
CA TYR A 40 14.53 -6.76 8.62
C TYR A 40 13.68 -8.03 8.45
N LYS A 41 12.69 -8.00 7.55
CA LYS A 41 11.84 -9.16 7.27
C LYS A 41 12.61 -10.29 6.58
N THR A 42 13.40 -9.96 5.56
CA THR A 42 14.05 -10.96 4.69
C THR A 42 15.39 -11.46 5.23
N GLU A 43 16.25 -10.57 5.74
CA GLU A 43 17.62 -10.93 6.14
C GLU A 43 17.67 -11.48 7.56
N TYR A 44 16.85 -10.94 8.47
CA TYR A 44 16.91 -11.27 9.89
C TYR A 44 15.66 -11.99 10.41
N GLY A 45 14.69 -12.27 9.53
CA GLY A 45 13.47 -12.99 9.90
C GLY A 45 12.65 -12.29 10.99
N PHE A 46 12.71 -10.96 11.06
CA PHE A 46 11.88 -10.20 11.99
C PHE A 46 10.46 -10.05 11.44
N SER A 47 9.48 -10.20 12.33
CA SER A 47 8.12 -9.73 12.13
C SER A 47 8.03 -8.25 12.50
N VAL A 48 7.32 -7.45 11.71
CA VAL A 48 7.23 -6.00 11.90
C VAL A 48 5.80 -5.66 12.30
N THR A 49 5.63 -5.07 13.48
CA THR A 49 4.35 -4.60 14.01
C THR A 49 4.32 -3.08 13.96
N TYR A 50 3.32 -2.48 13.33
CA TYR A 50 3.19 -1.02 13.24
C TYR A 50 2.47 -0.46 14.48
N LEU A 51 3.01 0.58 15.11
CA LEU A 51 2.54 1.12 16.40
C LEU A 51 1.65 2.34 16.32
N SER A 52 1.60 3.01 15.18
CA SER A 52 0.75 4.17 14.96
C SER A 52 0.01 3.94 13.64
N GLY A 53 -1.31 4.10 13.68
CA GLY A 53 -2.27 3.91 12.59
C GLY A 53 -2.14 4.94 11.46
N LYS A 54 -0.94 5.03 10.91
CA LYS A 54 -0.74 5.31 9.50
C LYS A 54 -0.02 4.09 8.97
N GLU A 55 -0.80 3.03 8.70
CA GLU A 55 -0.52 2.30 7.46
C GLU A 55 -0.28 3.38 6.43
N HIS A 56 0.90 3.38 5.81
CA HIS A 56 1.10 3.98 4.49
C HIS A 56 0.10 5.11 4.20
N ASP A 57 0.52 6.37 4.37
CA ASP A 57 0.36 7.24 3.21
C ASP A 57 1.17 6.49 2.13
N GLU A 58 0.53 5.47 1.51
CA GLU A 58 0.87 4.94 0.19
C GLU A 58 1.22 6.21 -0.52
N GLU A 59 2.50 6.34 -0.88
CA GLU A 59 3.00 7.40 -1.72
C GLU A 59 1.91 7.61 -2.74
N THR A 60 1.10 8.63 -2.50
CA THR A 60 0.08 9.04 -3.43
C THR A 60 0.96 9.82 -4.37
N VAL A 61 1.75 9.10 -5.17
CA VAL A 61 1.79 9.37 -6.58
C VAL A 61 0.33 9.23 -6.99
N VAL A 62 -0.44 10.27 -6.68
CA VAL A 62 -1.42 10.77 -7.62
C VAL A 62 -0.52 11.05 -8.80
N ASP A 63 -0.36 10.07 -9.69
CA ASP A 63 -0.25 10.42 -11.08
C ASP A 63 -1.51 11.25 -11.29
N GLU A 64 -1.38 12.57 -11.23
CA GLU A 64 -2.47 13.53 -11.50
C GLU A 64 -3.12 13.22 -12.86
N GLU A 65 -2.48 12.40 -13.71
CA GLU A 65 -3.01 11.84 -14.93
C GLU A 65 -4.17 10.83 -14.78
N VAL A 66 -4.32 10.14 -13.65
CA VAL A 66 -5.38 9.11 -13.53
C VAL A 66 -6.74 9.71 -13.16
N ASN A 67 -6.84 11.03 -12.91
CA ASN A 67 -8.07 11.64 -12.38
C ASN A 67 -8.95 12.35 -13.44
N ASP A 68 -8.56 12.37 -14.72
CA ASP A 68 -9.32 13.06 -15.77
C ASP A 68 -10.32 12.15 -16.52
N LYS A 69 -10.11 10.82 -16.52
CA LYS A 69 -11.01 9.88 -17.20
C LYS A 69 -12.08 9.35 -16.25
N LYS A 70 -13.32 9.83 -16.41
CA LYS A 70 -14.50 9.26 -15.72
C LYS A 70 -14.85 7.86 -16.22
N ASN A 71 -14.65 7.59 -17.51
CA ASN A 71 -15.04 6.33 -18.16
C ASN A 71 -13.80 5.54 -18.60
N TYR A 72 -13.68 4.32 -18.09
CA TYR A 72 -12.59 3.39 -18.41
C TYR A 72 -13.19 2.15 -19.05
N THR A 73 -12.62 1.70 -20.16
CA THR A 73 -13.06 0.45 -20.76
C THR A 73 -12.51 -0.76 -20.01
N LYS A 74 -13.21 -1.89 -20.11
CA LYS A 74 -12.79 -3.16 -19.50
C LYS A 74 -11.39 -3.59 -19.93
N ASP A 75 -11.01 -3.32 -21.17
CA ASP A 75 -9.71 -3.70 -21.69
C ASP A 75 -8.60 -2.75 -21.20
N GLU A 76 -8.85 -1.44 -21.12
CA GLU A 76 -7.92 -0.50 -20.48
C GLU A 76 -7.59 -0.91 -19.03
N LEU A 77 -8.61 -1.24 -18.24
CA LEU A 77 -8.42 -1.65 -16.84
C LEU A 77 -7.71 -3.02 -16.71
N LYS A 78 -7.86 -3.90 -17.70
CA LYS A 78 -7.16 -5.19 -17.75
C LYS A 78 -5.68 -5.02 -18.10
N ASP A 79 -5.32 -4.05 -18.92
CA ASP A 79 -3.93 -3.76 -19.26
C ASP A 79 -3.19 -3.01 -18.13
N MET A 80 -3.91 -2.26 -17.29
CA MET A 80 -3.35 -1.54 -16.15
C MET A 80 -2.83 -2.46 -15.02
N LYS A 81 -1.88 -2.00 -14.20
CA LYS A 81 -1.46 -2.76 -13.01
C LYS A 81 -2.56 -2.80 -11.95
N LYS A 82 -2.60 -3.86 -11.11
CA LYS A 82 -3.60 -3.98 -10.02
C LYS A 82 -3.61 -2.74 -9.10
N THR A 83 -2.43 -2.17 -8.83
CA THR A 83 -2.29 -0.95 -8.01
C THR A 83 -2.97 0.25 -8.64
N THR A 84 -2.80 0.46 -9.95
CA THR A 84 -3.45 1.53 -10.71
C THR A 84 -4.97 1.38 -10.69
N VAL A 85 -5.48 0.17 -10.94
CA VAL A 85 -6.91 -0.13 -10.88
C VAL A 85 -7.48 0.12 -9.49
N LEU A 86 -6.74 -0.23 -8.43
CA LEU A 86 -7.15 0.00 -7.05
C LEU A 86 -7.16 1.50 -6.70
N ASN A 87 -6.23 2.28 -7.24
CA ASN A 87 -6.23 3.74 -7.11
C ASN A 87 -7.40 4.39 -7.84
N ILE A 88 -7.72 3.93 -9.06
CA ILE A 88 -8.93 4.38 -9.79
C ILE A 88 -10.18 4.12 -8.96
N ALA A 89 -10.33 2.89 -8.44
CA ALA A 89 -11.48 2.55 -7.62
C ALA A 89 -11.59 3.43 -6.37
N ARG A 90 -10.46 3.72 -5.71
CA ARG A 90 -10.42 4.66 -4.58
C ARG A 90 -10.78 6.09 -4.99
N GLY A 91 -10.30 6.55 -6.14
CA GLY A 91 -10.66 7.86 -6.69
C GLY A 91 -12.16 8.00 -6.97
N LEU A 92 -12.78 6.90 -7.40
CA LEU A 92 -14.23 6.79 -7.59
C LEU A 92 -15.01 6.49 -6.30
N ASN A 93 -14.38 6.54 -5.12
CA ASN A 93 -14.98 6.18 -3.82
C ASN A 93 -15.59 4.76 -3.77
N ILE A 94 -15.11 3.84 -4.60
CA ILE A 94 -15.55 2.46 -4.61
C ILE A 94 -14.86 1.72 -3.44
N PRO A 95 -15.61 1.10 -2.53
CA PRO A 95 -15.04 0.35 -1.41
C PRO A 95 -14.46 -0.97 -1.93
N VAL A 96 -13.13 -1.01 -2.11
CA VAL A 96 -12.42 -2.20 -2.55
C VAL A 96 -11.51 -2.72 -1.44
N LEU A 97 -11.65 -3.99 -1.10
CA LEU A 97 -10.76 -4.68 -0.18
C LEU A 97 -9.44 -5.00 -0.91
N GLY A 98 -8.29 -4.71 -0.29
CA GLY A 98 -6.97 -4.97 -0.92
C GLY A 98 -6.72 -6.44 -1.30
N THR A 99 -7.48 -7.37 -0.71
CA THR A 99 -7.50 -8.81 -1.01
C THR A 99 -8.29 -9.17 -2.27
N GLU A 100 -9.07 -8.26 -2.83
CA GLU A 100 -9.88 -8.53 -4.02
C GLU A 100 -9.03 -8.83 -5.25
N LYS A 101 -9.57 -9.71 -6.08
CA LYS A 101 -8.94 -10.03 -7.36
C LYS A 101 -9.08 -8.82 -8.27
N LYS A 102 -8.04 -8.50 -9.04
CA LYS A 102 -8.07 -7.40 -10.03
C LYS A 102 -9.37 -7.38 -10.84
N LYS A 103 -9.86 -8.56 -11.28
CA LYS A 103 -11.13 -8.70 -12.00
C LYS A 103 -12.35 -8.12 -11.25
N GLN A 104 -12.47 -8.36 -9.94
CA GLN A 104 -13.58 -7.84 -9.11
C GLN A 104 -13.51 -6.31 -8.99
N ILE A 105 -12.31 -5.77 -8.85
CA ILE A 105 -12.08 -4.32 -8.81
C ILE A 105 -12.52 -3.67 -10.13
N ILE A 106 -12.14 -4.28 -11.27
CA ILE A 106 -12.54 -3.83 -12.61
C ILE A 106 -14.06 -3.85 -12.76
N ASP A 107 -14.70 -4.97 -12.41
CA ASP A 107 -16.16 -5.09 -12.55
C ASP A 107 -16.89 -4.06 -11.66
N SER A 108 -16.34 -3.71 -10.48
CA SER A 108 -16.90 -2.67 -9.61
C SER A 108 -16.74 -1.25 -10.18
N ILE A 109 -15.60 -0.96 -10.81
CA ILE A 109 -15.36 0.32 -11.51
C ILE A 109 -16.35 0.50 -12.65
N LEU A 110 -16.52 -0.52 -13.49
CA LEU A 110 -17.44 -0.46 -14.63
C LEU A 110 -18.90 -0.26 -14.19
N LEU A 111 -19.32 -0.95 -13.13
CA LEU A 111 -20.67 -0.81 -12.58
C LEU A 111 -20.93 0.61 -12.04
N SER A 112 -19.92 1.22 -11.43
CA SER A 112 -20.01 2.60 -10.94
C SER A 112 -20.10 3.62 -12.09
N GLN A 113 -19.53 3.32 -13.25
CA GLN A 113 -19.56 4.21 -14.42
C GLN A 113 -20.91 4.18 -15.14
N GLU A 114 -21.55 3.02 -15.22
CA GLU A 114 -22.88 2.89 -15.83
C GLU A 114 -23.98 3.59 -15.00
N SER A 115 -23.73 3.87 -13.72
CA SER A 115 -24.72 4.51 -12.83
C SER A 115 -24.83 6.04 -12.99
N ASP A 116 -23.90 6.67 -13.71
CA ASP A 116 -23.87 8.14 -13.94
C ASP A 116 -24.53 8.56 -15.27
N GLU A 117 -25.00 7.64 -16.12
CA GLU A 117 -25.61 7.95 -17.43
C GLU A 117 -27.15 8.09 -17.41
N ASP A 118 -27.80 7.98 -16.25
CA ASP A 118 -29.27 7.97 -16.10
C ASP A 118 -29.87 9.18 -15.32
N GLU A 119 -29.20 10.35 -15.33
CA GLU A 119 -29.75 11.62 -14.78
C GLU A 119 -29.73 12.76 -15.82
#